data_AF-A0A372F8B4-F1
#
_entry.id   AF-A0A372F8B4-F1
#
_cell.length_a   1.000
_cell.length_b   1.000
_cell.length_c   1.000
_cell.angle_alpha   90.00
_cell.angle_beta   90.00
_cell.angle_gamma   90.00
#
_symmetry.space_group_name_H-M   'P 1'
#
loop_
_entity.id
_entity.type
_entity.pdbx_description
1 polymer ?
#
loop_
_entity_poly.entity_id
_entity_poly.type
_entity_poly.pdbx_seq_one_letter_code
_entity_poly.pdbx_strand_id
1 'polypeptide(L)'
;MKSSISIKFSLLVLLPFAFFLNACKKEPENISPSLGNICLVAKRTKFDSQGKITYRETYTYNSKRQLASIKYDYAGANGTVTDTELYQYNSDGQITNKKSASNTTSYLYDRKLLIEENTVLGPITYLYKYSYNPDSKKSKLIFKSSRDNQVSLHYEETYYYKDTLLIRTINRNLPGGISAQVFDNAYKYDAQNRLIEKQTLRPDNSISETEKYEYGADRNVIKITVFVDNKYKESEEVFTYKNNKLVEKTESTFNSKGEIAYSYKTVFEYRQDNISKMTLFRNGTLTSYEQYTYTCDK
;
A
#
# COMPACT_ATOMS: atom_id res chain seq x y z
N MET A 1 -8.15 9.23 -34.95
CA MET A 1 -8.20 9.29 -33.47
C MET A 1 -7.21 8.28 -32.92
N LYS A 2 -6.08 8.72 -32.37
CA LYS A 2 -5.12 7.80 -31.72
C LYS A 2 -5.64 7.51 -30.32
N SER A 3 -6.18 6.30 -30.13
CA SER A 3 -6.48 5.76 -28.80
C SER A 3 -5.16 5.57 -28.05
N SER A 4 -4.75 6.55 -27.26
CA SER A 4 -3.72 6.33 -26.24
C SER A 4 -4.31 5.39 -25.21
N ILE A 5 -3.93 4.11 -25.29
CA ILE A 5 -4.14 3.13 -24.22
C ILE A 5 -3.28 3.62 -23.06
N SER A 6 -3.85 4.48 -22.22
CA SER A 6 -3.29 4.82 -20.94
C SER A 6 -3.40 3.56 -20.10
N ILE A 7 -2.31 2.81 -19.99
CA ILE A 7 -2.15 1.81 -18.94
C ILE A 7 -2.00 2.61 -17.64
N LYS A 8 -3.11 3.16 -17.15
CA LYS A 8 -3.17 3.65 -15.79
C LYS A 8 -3.07 2.41 -14.92
N PHE A 9 -2.03 2.34 -14.11
CA PHE A 9 -2.07 1.52 -12.92
C PHE A 9 -3.30 1.99 -12.14
N SER A 10 -4.42 1.28 -12.29
CA SER A 10 -5.38 1.22 -11.19
C SER A 10 -4.51 0.90 -10.00
N LEU A 11 -4.46 1.85 -9.07
CA LEU A 11 -3.82 1.71 -7.79
C LEU A 11 -4.55 0.52 -7.16
N LEU A 12 -4.09 -0.70 -7.48
CA LEU A 12 -4.33 -1.86 -6.67
C LEU A 12 -3.69 -1.39 -5.37
N VAL A 13 -4.52 -0.84 -4.49
CA VAL A 13 -4.17 -0.65 -3.10
C VAL A 13 -3.97 -2.09 -2.65
N LEU A 14 -2.77 -2.61 -2.90
CA LEU A 14 -2.09 -3.53 -2.03
C LEU A 14 -2.27 -2.85 -0.70
N LEU A 15 -3.31 -3.24 0.04
CA LEU A 15 -3.51 -2.82 1.41
C LEU A 15 -2.13 -3.03 2.03
N PRO A 16 -1.40 -1.95 2.39
CA PRO A 16 -0.15 -2.15 3.07
C PRO A 16 -0.50 -3.02 4.26
N PHE A 17 0.21 -4.13 4.42
CA PHE A 17 0.04 -5.19 5.42
C PHE A 17 0.18 -4.67 6.88
N ALA A 18 0.02 -3.37 7.11
CA ALA A 18 -0.01 -2.70 8.41
C ALA A 18 -1.17 -3.16 9.31
N PHE A 19 -2.12 -3.97 8.82
CA PHE A 19 -3.23 -4.51 9.62
C PHE A 19 -2.94 -5.84 10.35
N PHE A 20 -1.76 -6.46 10.21
CA PHE A 20 -1.51 -7.83 10.70
C PHE A 20 -0.97 -7.95 12.15
N LEU A 21 -0.88 -6.86 12.91
CA LEU A 21 -0.26 -6.88 14.25
C LEU A 21 -1.22 -7.08 15.44
N ASN A 22 -2.52 -7.27 15.23
CA ASN A 22 -3.46 -7.50 16.34
C ASN A 22 -3.59 -8.98 16.77
N ALA A 23 -2.88 -9.92 16.13
CA ALA A 23 -2.94 -11.36 16.43
C ALA A 23 -2.60 -11.77 17.87
N CYS A 24 -1.98 -10.87 18.66
CA CYS A 24 -1.58 -11.14 20.04
C CYS A 24 -1.93 -9.99 20.98
N LYS A 25 -3.19 -9.51 20.94
CA LYS A 25 -3.74 -8.62 21.97
C LYS A 25 -4.56 -9.41 22.98
N LYS A 26 -3.99 -9.51 24.19
CA LYS A 26 -4.59 -9.66 25.53
C LYS A 26 -6.02 -10.24 25.58
N GLU A 27 -6.14 -11.47 26.08
CA GLU A 27 -7.33 -11.89 26.84
C GLU A 27 -7.48 -11.03 28.11
N PRO A 28 -8.72 -10.89 28.64
CA PRO A 28 -9.01 -10.00 29.76
C PRO A 28 -8.21 -10.35 31.02
N GLU A 29 -7.79 -9.28 31.70
CA GLU A 29 -6.91 -9.22 32.85
C GLU A 29 -7.42 -10.10 34.01
N ASN A 30 -6.78 -11.25 34.27
CA ASN A 30 -6.65 -11.84 35.61
C ASN A 30 -5.81 -13.13 35.66
N ILE A 31 -4.77 -13.28 34.82
CA ILE A 31 -3.81 -14.39 34.97
C ILE A 31 -2.39 -13.84 34.77
N SER A 32 -1.52 -14.23 35.70
CA SER A 32 -0.07 -13.99 35.85
C SER A 32 0.72 -13.57 34.59
N PRO A 33 1.69 -12.63 34.68
CA PRO A 33 2.47 -12.14 33.55
C PRO A 33 3.58 -13.15 33.15
N SER A 34 3.21 -14.33 32.70
CA SER A 34 4.12 -15.17 31.92
C SER A 34 4.03 -14.75 30.46
N LEU A 35 5.06 -14.05 29.99
CA LEU A 35 5.39 -13.68 28.61
C LEU A 35 4.51 -14.36 27.55
N GLY A 36 3.48 -13.67 27.07
CA GLY A 36 2.56 -14.18 26.05
C GLY A 36 3.32 -14.56 24.77
N ASN A 37 3.10 -15.81 24.34
CA ASN A 37 3.66 -16.45 23.16
C ASN A 37 3.79 -15.45 21.99
N ILE A 38 5.03 -15.21 21.56
CA ILE A 38 5.33 -14.32 20.44
C ILE A 38 5.01 -15.09 19.18
N CYS A 39 4.10 -14.57 18.35
CA CYS A 39 3.91 -15.10 17.02
C CYS A 39 5.12 -14.78 16.15
N LEU A 40 6.00 -15.77 16.06
CA LEU A 40 7.33 -15.64 15.46
C LEU A 40 7.29 -15.90 13.96
N VAL A 41 6.27 -16.62 13.47
CA VAL A 41 6.15 -16.93 12.04
C VAL A 41 4.72 -16.77 11.54
N ALA A 42 4.55 -15.98 10.48
CA ALA A 42 3.34 -15.97 9.66
C ALA A 42 3.68 -16.52 8.27
N LYS A 43 2.79 -17.31 7.68
CA LYS A 43 2.94 -17.81 6.31
C LYS A 43 1.75 -17.42 5.48
N ARG A 44 2.01 -16.94 4.27
CA ARG A 44 1.01 -16.68 3.23
C ARG A 44 1.28 -17.62 2.07
N THR A 45 0.25 -18.36 1.66
CA THR A 45 0.33 -19.29 0.53
C THR A 45 -0.73 -18.90 -0.49
N LYS A 46 -0.33 -18.59 -1.72
CA LYS A 46 -1.25 -18.27 -2.82
C LYS A 46 -1.44 -19.48 -3.72
N PHE A 47 -2.69 -19.71 -4.07
CA PHE A 47 -3.15 -20.79 -4.92
C PHE A 47 -3.84 -20.21 -6.16
N ASP A 48 -3.71 -20.88 -7.30
CA ASP A 48 -4.54 -20.60 -8.47
C ASP A 48 -5.97 -21.16 -8.30
N SER A 49 -6.80 -21.00 -9.32
CA SER A 49 -8.18 -21.49 -9.33
C SER A 49 -8.32 -23.02 -9.23
N GLN A 50 -7.25 -23.77 -9.50
CA GLN A 50 -7.20 -25.23 -9.45
C GLN A 50 -6.62 -25.73 -8.11
N GLY A 51 -6.23 -24.83 -7.21
CA GLY A 51 -5.64 -25.17 -5.92
C GLY A 51 -4.14 -25.51 -6.00
N LYS A 52 -3.46 -25.21 -7.11
CA LYS A 52 -2.00 -25.35 -7.20
C LYS A 52 -1.36 -24.12 -6.57
N ILE A 53 -0.32 -24.33 -5.76
CA ILE A 53 0.41 -23.24 -5.13
C ILE A 53 1.22 -22.50 -6.20
N THR A 54 1.02 -21.18 -6.29
CA THR A 54 1.78 -20.31 -7.19
C THR A 54 2.87 -19.55 -6.47
N TYR A 55 2.73 -19.36 -5.15
CA TYR A 55 3.61 -18.50 -4.37
C TYR A 55 3.51 -18.78 -2.86
N ARG A 56 4.62 -18.65 -2.12
CA ARG A 56 4.63 -18.59 -0.65
C ARG A 56 5.52 -17.48 -0.12
N GLU A 57 5.08 -16.87 0.97
CA GLU A 57 5.87 -15.98 1.82
C GLU A 57 5.94 -16.54 3.23
N THR A 58 7.11 -16.47 3.84
CA THR A 58 7.28 -16.71 5.28
C THR A 58 7.83 -15.45 5.92
N TYR A 59 7.07 -14.91 6.87
CA TYR A 59 7.40 -13.73 7.65
C TYR A 59 7.92 -14.18 9.00
N THR A 60 8.99 -13.56 9.45
CA THR A 60 9.53 -13.77 10.80
C THR A 60 9.64 -12.47 11.54
N TYR A 61 9.41 -12.50 12.85
CA TYR A 61 9.43 -11.30 13.70
C TYR A 61 10.48 -11.44 14.80
N ASN A 62 11.08 -10.33 15.21
CA ASN A 62 11.99 -10.30 16.35
C ASN A 62 11.21 -10.29 17.69
N SER A 63 11.92 -10.31 18.81
CA SER A 63 11.31 -10.28 20.16
C SER A 63 10.50 -9.02 20.46
N LYS A 64 10.73 -7.91 19.72
CA LYS A 64 9.95 -6.67 19.79
C LYS A 64 8.75 -6.67 18.84
N ARG A 65 8.41 -7.81 18.21
CA ARG A 65 7.34 -7.96 17.21
C ARG A 65 7.54 -7.10 15.96
N GLN A 66 8.79 -6.79 15.63
CA GLN A 66 9.14 -6.10 14.39
C GLN A 66 9.51 -7.13 13.33
N LEU A 67 9.15 -6.88 12.07
CA LEU A 67 9.43 -7.79 10.96
C LEU A 67 10.95 -7.95 10.80
N ALA A 68 11.48 -9.14 11.01
CA ALA A 68 12.91 -9.43 10.92
C ALA A 68 13.32 -9.94 9.53
N SER A 69 12.50 -10.80 8.93
CA SER A 69 12.73 -11.26 7.56
C SER A 69 11.46 -11.68 6.83
N ILE A 70 11.52 -11.61 5.50
CA ILE A 70 10.57 -12.23 4.58
C ILE A 70 11.34 -13.21 3.69
N LYS A 71 10.87 -14.44 3.58
CA LYS A 71 11.37 -15.43 2.63
C LYS A 71 10.34 -15.66 1.54
N TYR A 72 10.80 -15.65 0.29
CA TYR A 72 9.96 -15.78 -0.90
C TYR A 72 10.20 -17.10 -1.62
N ASP A 73 9.12 -17.74 -2.05
CA ASP A 73 9.14 -18.94 -2.90
C ASP A 73 8.20 -18.70 -4.09
N TYR A 74 8.73 -18.11 -5.17
CA TYR A 74 7.97 -17.67 -6.36
C TYR A 74 7.85 -18.75 -7.46
N ALA A 75 8.82 -19.65 -7.59
CA ALA A 75 8.97 -20.53 -8.76
C ALA A 75 8.11 -21.80 -8.67
N GLY A 76 6.79 -21.64 -8.81
CA GLY A 76 5.83 -22.76 -8.67
C GLY A 76 5.72 -23.27 -7.23
N ALA A 77 6.25 -22.49 -6.28
CA ALA A 77 6.21 -22.76 -4.85
C ALA A 77 6.62 -24.20 -4.49
N ASN A 78 7.75 -24.67 -5.03
CA ASN A 78 8.24 -26.03 -4.81
C ASN A 78 8.87 -26.22 -3.42
N GLY A 79 8.87 -25.19 -2.57
CA GLY A 79 9.50 -25.16 -1.26
C GLY A 79 10.90 -24.56 -1.24
N THR A 80 11.44 -24.16 -2.39
CA THR A 80 12.78 -23.53 -2.49
C THR A 80 12.66 -22.03 -2.28
N VAL A 81 13.38 -21.49 -1.30
CA VAL A 81 13.44 -20.05 -1.08
C VAL A 81 14.25 -19.41 -2.22
N THR A 82 13.59 -18.58 -3.01
CA THR A 82 14.19 -17.88 -4.16
C THR A 82 14.80 -16.54 -3.77
N ASP A 83 14.29 -15.90 -2.71
CA ASP A 83 14.83 -14.65 -2.20
C ASP A 83 14.55 -14.51 -0.70
N THR A 84 15.35 -13.70 -0.02
CA THR A 84 15.16 -13.38 1.40
C THR A 84 15.45 -11.90 1.63
N GLU A 85 14.47 -11.21 2.20
CA GLU A 85 14.64 -9.86 2.71
C GLU A 85 14.89 -9.88 4.20
N LEU A 86 15.89 -9.12 4.65
CA LEU A 86 16.28 -8.95 6.05
C LEU A 86 16.09 -7.49 6.46
N TYR A 87 15.63 -7.30 7.69
CA TYR A 87 15.25 -6.00 8.23
C TYR A 87 15.99 -5.75 9.55
N GLN A 88 16.56 -4.55 9.69
CA GLN A 88 17.26 -4.12 10.90
C GLN A 88 16.66 -2.83 11.45
N TYR A 89 16.73 -2.66 12.76
CA TYR A 89 16.10 -1.56 13.48
C TYR A 89 17.08 -0.88 14.45
N ASN A 90 16.93 0.43 14.65
CA ASN A 90 17.62 1.15 15.72
C ASN A 90 16.95 0.92 17.10
N SER A 91 17.50 1.54 18.15
CA SER A 91 16.97 1.47 19.52
C SER A 91 15.54 2.00 19.65
N ASP A 92 15.18 3.00 18.84
CA ASP A 92 13.84 3.60 18.78
C ASP A 92 12.83 2.76 17.99
N GLY A 93 13.28 1.64 17.42
CA GLY A 93 12.45 0.71 16.66
C GLY A 93 12.16 1.14 15.23
N GLN A 94 12.93 2.07 14.67
CA GLN A 94 12.85 2.51 13.28
C GLN A 94 13.73 1.63 12.40
N ILE A 95 13.27 1.30 11.19
CA ILE A 95 14.06 0.50 10.24
C ILE A 95 15.28 1.30 9.79
N THR A 96 16.48 0.73 9.94
CA THR A 96 17.75 1.35 9.50
C THR A 96 18.29 0.71 8.23
N ASN A 97 18.00 -0.56 8.01
CA ASN A 97 18.45 -1.29 6.83
C ASN A 97 17.41 -2.33 6.38
N LYS A 98 17.27 -2.46 5.06
CA LYS A 98 16.61 -3.57 4.38
C LYS A 98 17.61 -4.17 3.39
N LYS A 99 17.81 -5.49 3.42
CA LYS A 99 18.73 -6.18 2.52
C LYS A 99 18.06 -7.37 1.85
N SER A 100 18.25 -7.52 0.55
CA SER A 100 17.95 -8.76 -0.20
C SER A 100 19.22 -9.29 -0.89
N ALA A 101 19.09 -10.36 -1.68
CA ALA A 101 20.18 -10.82 -2.54
C ALA A 101 20.58 -9.77 -3.61
N SER A 102 19.62 -8.95 -4.07
CA SER A 102 19.81 -8.04 -5.21
C SER A 102 20.02 -6.58 -4.82
N ASN A 103 19.55 -6.17 -3.64
CA ASN A 103 19.59 -4.78 -3.22
C ASN A 103 19.83 -4.59 -1.72
N THR A 104 20.28 -3.39 -1.38
CA THR A 104 20.37 -2.93 0.02
C THR A 104 19.83 -1.51 0.10
N THR A 105 18.88 -1.28 1.00
CA THR A 105 18.33 0.03 1.31
C THR A 105 18.72 0.43 2.72
N SER A 106 19.27 1.63 2.89
CA SER A 106 19.59 2.23 4.19
C SER A 106 18.71 3.44 4.45
N TYR A 107 18.36 3.68 5.70
CA TYR A 107 17.46 4.75 6.12
C TYR A 107 18.11 5.60 7.21
N LEU A 108 18.03 6.92 7.09
CA LEU A 108 18.53 7.89 8.06
C LEU A 108 17.39 8.75 8.59
N TYR A 109 17.40 9.01 9.89
CA TYR A 109 16.36 9.79 10.56
C TYR A 109 16.96 10.95 11.34
N ASP A 110 16.22 12.06 11.41
CA ASP A 110 16.44 13.16 12.35
C ASP A 110 15.18 13.32 13.21
N ARG A 111 15.32 13.26 14.54
CA ARG A 111 14.19 13.36 15.50
C ARG A 111 12.98 12.49 15.12
N LYS A 112 13.25 11.25 14.71
CA LYS A 112 12.28 10.24 14.25
C LYS A 112 11.64 10.49 12.86
N LEU A 113 12.02 11.55 12.16
CA LEU A 113 11.61 11.82 10.78
C LEU A 113 12.63 11.24 9.81
N LEU A 114 12.18 10.47 8.80
CA LEU A 114 13.06 9.92 7.77
C LEU A 114 13.59 11.08 6.92
N ILE A 115 14.91 11.31 6.89
CA ILE A 115 15.55 12.40 6.14
C ILE A 115 16.31 11.89 4.91
N GLU A 116 16.67 10.61 4.87
CA GLU A 116 17.33 10.01 3.72
C GLU A 116 17.00 8.51 3.59
N GLU A 117 16.82 8.05 2.36
CA GLU A 117 16.73 6.64 1.98
C GLU A 117 17.67 6.39 0.80
N ASN A 118 18.56 5.42 0.94
CA ASN A 118 19.57 5.11 -0.05
C ASN A 118 19.48 3.64 -0.46
N THR A 119 19.08 3.35 -1.69
CA THR A 119 18.96 1.99 -2.24
C THR A 119 20.04 1.72 -3.28
N VAL A 120 20.86 0.70 -3.03
CA VAL A 120 21.85 0.18 -3.96
C VAL A 120 21.30 -1.08 -4.63
N LEU A 121 21.24 -1.08 -5.98
CA LEU A 121 20.79 -2.18 -6.84
C LEU A 121 21.88 -2.46 -7.87
N GLY A 122 22.80 -3.39 -7.56
CA GLY A 122 23.98 -3.62 -8.37
C GLY A 122 24.84 -2.35 -8.52
N PRO A 123 25.12 -1.87 -9.75
CA PRO A 123 25.88 -0.63 -9.97
C PRO A 123 25.04 0.64 -9.71
N ILE A 124 23.71 0.52 -9.72
CA ILE A 124 22.81 1.65 -9.60
C ILE A 124 22.60 2.00 -8.13
N THR A 125 22.70 3.27 -7.80
CA THR A 125 22.30 3.81 -6.48
C THR A 125 21.12 4.76 -6.67
N TYR A 126 20.10 4.64 -5.83
CA TYR A 126 18.98 5.55 -5.74
C TYR A 126 19.04 6.25 -4.38
N LEU A 127 19.22 7.58 -4.40
CA LEU A 127 19.25 8.38 -3.19
C LEU A 127 18.01 9.27 -3.12
N TYR A 128 17.19 9.05 -2.11
CA TYR A 128 16.03 9.87 -1.76
C TYR A 128 16.37 10.69 -0.52
N LYS A 129 16.20 12.00 -0.60
CA LYS A 129 16.26 12.88 0.59
C LYS A 129 14.87 13.37 0.91
N TYR A 130 14.67 13.81 2.15
CA TYR A 130 13.40 14.33 2.63
C TYR A 130 13.67 15.60 3.45
N SER A 131 12.95 16.67 3.14
CA SER A 131 13.03 17.94 3.86
C SER A 131 11.68 18.29 4.48
N TYR A 132 11.69 18.69 5.75
CA TYR A 132 10.48 19.02 6.50
C TYR A 132 10.51 20.50 6.87
N ASN A 133 9.51 21.27 6.43
CA ASN A 133 9.33 22.64 6.91
C ASN A 133 8.65 22.61 8.30
N PRO A 134 9.30 23.15 9.35
CA PRO A 134 8.73 23.19 10.70
C PRO A 134 7.55 24.15 10.84
N ASP A 135 7.51 25.22 10.03
CA ASP A 135 6.51 26.30 10.11
C ASP A 135 5.27 25.98 9.26
N SER A 136 5.48 25.43 8.06
CA SER A 136 4.41 24.96 7.19
C SER A 136 4.34 23.44 7.22
N LYS A 137 3.68 22.89 8.24
CA LYS A 137 3.32 21.47 8.42
C LYS A 137 3.51 20.60 7.16
N LYS A 138 4.75 20.14 6.95
CA LYS A 138 5.26 19.09 6.03
C LYS A 138 5.27 19.40 4.52
N SER A 139 6.43 19.81 4.00
CA SER A 139 6.86 19.59 2.60
C SER A 139 7.62 18.24 2.49
N LYS A 140 7.83 17.70 1.27
CA LYS A 140 8.62 16.46 1.03
C LYS A 140 9.35 16.55 -0.33
N LEU A 141 10.56 17.09 -0.36
CA LEU A 141 11.35 17.11 -1.59
C LEU A 141 12.09 15.79 -1.80
N ILE A 142 11.77 15.00 -2.83
CA ILE A 142 12.40 13.70 -3.11
C ILE A 142 13.43 13.83 -4.26
N PHE A 143 14.72 13.83 -3.93
CA PHE A 143 15.75 13.71 -4.97
C PHE A 143 15.84 12.26 -5.49
N LYS A 144 16.18 12.04 -6.77
CA LYS A 144 16.57 10.73 -7.30
C LYS A 144 17.75 10.90 -8.25
N SER A 145 18.95 10.54 -7.80
CA SER A 145 20.14 10.46 -8.64
C SER A 145 20.49 9.00 -8.89
N SER A 146 20.67 8.59 -10.16
CA SER A 146 21.36 7.33 -10.50
C SER A 146 22.84 7.62 -10.75
N ARG A 147 23.75 6.84 -10.16
CA ARG A 147 25.20 7.05 -10.26
C ARG A 147 25.81 6.53 -11.57
N ASP A 148 25.01 6.01 -12.50
CA ASP A 148 25.43 5.61 -13.86
C ASP A 148 25.44 6.80 -14.86
N ASN A 149 25.66 8.01 -14.36
CA ASN A 149 26.16 9.19 -15.08
C ASN A 149 25.32 9.83 -16.20
N GLN A 150 24.04 9.53 -16.44
CA GLN A 150 23.29 10.27 -17.47
C GLN A 150 21.84 10.68 -17.17
N VAL A 151 21.21 10.24 -16.07
CA VAL A 151 19.82 10.63 -15.80
C VAL A 151 19.62 10.98 -14.32
N SER A 152 19.54 12.28 -14.06
CA SER A 152 18.99 12.82 -12.82
C SER A 152 17.49 12.96 -13.02
N LEU A 153 16.70 12.05 -12.45
CA LEU A 153 15.26 12.23 -12.38
C LEU A 153 14.98 13.13 -11.19
N HIS A 154 14.73 14.40 -11.48
CA HIS A 154 14.38 15.36 -10.48
C HIS A 154 12.85 15.38 -10.34
N TYR A 155 12.37 14.99 -9.17
CA TYR A 155 10.95 14.91 -8.84
C TYR A 155 10.72 15.72 -7.56
N GLU A 156 9.66 16.51 -7.52
CA GLU A 156 9.31 17.28 -6.33
C GLU A 156 7.86 16.99 -5.96
N GLU A 157 7.62 16.65 -4.69
CA GLU A 157 6.27 16.42 -4.17
C GLU A 157 5.99 17.35 -2.99
N THR A 158 5.19 18.38 -3.25
CA THR A 158 4.79 19.33 -2.22
C THR A 158 3.45 18.95 -1.63
N TYR A 159 3.34 18.98 -0.31
CA TYR A 159 2.11 18.69 0.42
C TYR A 159 1.65 19.97 1.12
N TYR A 160 0.37 20.27 1.02
CA TYR A 160 -0.23 21.45 1.64
C TYR A 160 -1.28 21.00 2.65
N TYR A 161 -1.18 21.50 3.88
CA TYR A 161 -2.08 21.16 4.96
C TYR A 161 -2.86 22.38 5.44
N LYS A 162 -4.14 22.18 5.76
CA LYS A 162 -4.92 23.08 6.60
C LYS A 162 -5.15 22.39 7.93
N ASP A 163 -4.66 22.99 9.01
CA ASP A 163 -4.60 22.38 10.34
C ASP A 163 -3.83 21.05 10.35
N THR A 164 -4.52 19.92 10.30
CA THR A 164 -3.93 18.57 10.23
C THR A 164 -4.38 17.81 8.98
N LEU A 165 -5.15 18.43 8.09
CA LEU A 165 -5.73 17.82 6.90
C LEU A 165 -4.91 18.15 5.66
N LEU A 166 -4.56 17.13 4.89
CA LEU A 166 -3.86 17.28 3.61
C LEU A 166 -4.85 17.79 2.57
N ILE A 167 -4.72 19.05 2.15
CA ILE A 167 -5.68 19.68 1.22
C ILE A 167 -5.19 19.69 -0.23
N ARG A 168 -3.88 19.55 -0.47
CA ARG A 168 -3.32 19.50 -1.82
C ARG A 168 -1.99 18.75 -1.85
N THR A 169 -1.73 18.03 -2.94
CA THR A 169 -0.40 17.47 -3.25
C THR A 169 -0.03 17.87 -4.66
N ILE A 170 1.14 18.47 -4.86
CA ILE A 170 1.66 18.83 -6.17
C ILE A 170 2.92 18.01 -6.42
N ASN A 171 2.91 17.24 -7.49
CA ASN A 171 4.02 16.44 -7.97
C ASN A 171 4.50 17.07 -9.28
N ARG A 172 5.78 17.45 -9.33
CA ARG A 172 6.42 18.08 -10.49
C ARG A 172 7.63 17.25 -10.91
N ASN A 173 7.67 16.89 -12.18
CA ASN A 173 8.93 16.53 -12.83
C ASN A 173 9.69 17.82 -13.13
N LEU A 174 10.90 17.93 -12.59
CA LEU A 174 11.79 19.06 -12.82
C LEU A 174 12.44 18.96 -14.22
N PRO A 175 12.97 20.07 -14.76
CA PRO A 175 13.58 20.11 -16.09
C PRO A 175 14.63 19.01 -16.29
N GLY A 176 14.55 18.28 -17.41
CA GLY A 176 15.41 17.14 -17.73
C GLY A 176 14.72 15.76 -17.64
N GLY A 177 13.52 15.69 -17.08
CA GLY A 177 12.67 14.50 -17.13
C GLY A 177 12.00 14.29 -18.49
N ILE A 178 11.85 13.03 -18.90
CA ILE A 178 11.31 12.59 -20.22
C ILE A 178 9.81 12.91 -20.39
N SER A 179 9.14 13.44 -19.36
CA SER A 179 7.79 14.00 -19.48
C SER A 179 7.53 15.00 -18.35
N ALA A 180 7.06 16.21 -18.68
CA ALA A 180 6.59 17.19 -17.71
C ALA A 180 5.16 16.83 -17.27
N GLN A 181 4.98 15.68 -16.62
CA GLN A 181 3.72 15.40 -15.96
C GLN A 181 3.73 16.10 -14.60
N VAL A 182 2.78 17.02 -14.44
CA VAL A 182 2.45 17.59 -13.15
C VAL A 182 1.18 16.90 -12.68
N PHE A 183 1.27 16.18 -11.57
CA PHE A 183 0.08 15.64 -10.90
C PHE A 183 -0.26 16.55 -9.74
N ASP A 184 -1.44 17.16 -9.79
CA ASP A 184 -1.91 18.03 -8.71
C ASP A 184 -3.21 17.45 -8.17
N ASN A 185 -3.19 16.99 -6.92
CA ASN A 185 -4.38 16.45 -6.28
C ASN A 185 -4.92 17.46 -5.27
N ALA A 186 -6.22 17.70 -5.30
CA ALA A 186 -6.95 18.47 -4.30
C ALA A 186 -7.87 17.55 -3.48
N TYR A 187 -8.01 17.81 -2.18
CA TYR A 187 -8.73 16.95 -1.24
C TYR A 187 -9.79 17.76 -0.48
N LYS A 188 -10.98 17.18 -0.32
CA LYS A 188 -12.08 17.77 0.46
C LYS A 188 -12.52 16.85 1.57
N TYR A 189 -12.92 17.45 2.69
CA TYR A 189 -13.30 16.76 3.90
C TYR A 189 -14.69 17.19 4.37
N ASP A 190 -15.40 16.30 5.05
CA ASP A 190 -16.64 16.63 5.75
C ASP A 190 -16.39 17.27 7.13
N ALA A 191 -17.48 17.59 7.86
CA ALA A 191 -17.42 18.19 9.19
C ALA A 191 -16.80 17.27 10.26
N GLN A 192 -16.67 15.96 9.98
CA GLN A 192 -15.99 14.99 10.85
C GLN A 192 -14.55 14.74 10.39
N ASN A 193 -14.02 15.59 9.50
CA ASN A 193 -12.67 15.51 8.94
C ASN A 193 -12.41 14.20 8.17
N ARG A 194 -13.44 13.60 7.56
CA ARG A 194 -13.30 12.42 6.69
C ARG A 194 -13.14 12.87 5.24
N LEU A 195 -12.24 12.23 4.49
CA LEU A 195 -12.01 12.54 3.07
C LEU A 195 -13.24 12.14 2.26
N ILE A 196 -13.92 13.09 1.64
CA ILE A 196 -15.13 12.82 0.84
C ILE A 196 -14.91 12.93 -0.66
N GLU A 197 -13.87 13.67 -1.08
CA GLU A 197 -13.54 13.85 -2.48
C GLU A 197 -12.03 14.08 -2.67
N LYS A 198 -11.47 13.45 -3.70
CA LYS A 198 -10.12 13.74 -4.22
C LYS A 198 -10.26 14.07 -5.71
N GLN A 199 -9.63 15.14 -6.16
CA GLN A 199 -9.61 15.54 -7.57
C GLN A 199 -8.17 15.53 -8.07
N THR A 200 -7.93 14.89 -9.22
CA THR A 200 -6.64 14.95 -9.92
C THR A 200 -6.75 15.99 -11.03
N LEU A 201 -5.94 17.03 -10.96
CA LEU A 201 -5.92 18.16 -11.89
C LEU A 201 -4.81 17.99 -12.92
N ARG A 202 -5.09 18.43 -14.14
CA ARG A 202 -4.13 18.61 -15.22
C ARG A 202 -3.31 19.89 -15.02
N PRO A 203 -2.22 20.09 -15.80
CA PRO A 203 -1.44 21.33 -15.75
C PRO A 203 -2.26 22.60 -16.05
N ASP A 204 -3.36 22.51 -16.79
CA ASP A 204 -4.29 23.62 -17.07
C ASP A 204 -5.35 23.83 -15.96
N ASN A 205 -5.19 23.15 -14.82
CA ASN A 205 -6.14 23.06 -13.71
C ASN A 205 -7.50 22.44 -14.04
N SER A 206 -7.69 21.86 -15.23
CA SER A 206 -8.89 21.07 -15.52
C SER A 206 -8.86 19.75 -14.75
N ILE A 207 -10.04 19.24 -14.36
CA ILE A 207 -10.16 17.97 -13.64
C ILE A 207 -9.96 16.82 -14.64
N SER A 208 -8.96 15.98 -14.38
CA SER A 208 -8.77 14.71 -15.09
C SER A 208 -9.52 13.55 -14.45
N GLU A 209 -9.61 13.56 -13.12
CA GLU A 209 -10.18 12.47 -12.34
C GLU A 209 -10.81 13.00 -11.05
N THR A 210 -11.89 12.37 -10.59
CA THR A 210 -12.51 12.65 -9.30
C THR A 210 -12.85 11.33 -8.62
N GLU A 211 -12.28 11.11 -7.44
CA GLU A 211 -12.65 10.02 -6.54
C GLU A 211 -13.61 10.56 -5.47
N LYS A 212 -14.73 9.87 -5.25
CA LYS A 212 -15.69 10.19 -4.19
C LYS A 212 -15.77 9.05 -3.20
N TYR A 213 -15.84 9.38 -1.92
CA TYR A 213 -15.84 8.42 -0.82
C TYR A 213 -17.13 8.52 -0.02
N GLU A 214 -17.77 7.38 0.21
CA GLU A 214 -18.98 7.26 1.02
C GLU A 214 -18.70 6.43 2.27
N TYR A 215 -19.29 6.83 3.39
CA TYR A 215 -19.03 6.23 4.70
C TYR A 215 -20.32 5.68 5.31
N GLY A 216 -20.22 4.50 5.93
CA GLY A 216 -21.30 3.92 6.73
C GLY A 216 -21.40 4.55 8.13
N ALA A 217 -22.39 4.11 8.91
CA ALA A 217 -22.63 4.58 10.28
C ALA A 217 -21.40 4.35 11.20
N ASP A 218 -20.70 3.23 11.02
CA ASP A 218 -19.49 2.88 11.77
C ASP A 218 -18.23 3.65 11.32
N ARG A 219 -18.40 4.68 10.47
CA ARG A 219 -17.33 5.52 9.89
C ARG A 219 -16.34 4.78 8.98
N ASN A 220 -16.63 3.54 8.60
CA ASN A 220 -15.89 2.81 7.57
C ASN A 220 -16.28 3.32 6.18
N VAL A 221 -15.31 3.37 5.25
CA VAL A 221 -15.60 3.63 3.83
C VAL A 221 -16.40 2.44 3.30
N ILE A 222 -17.60 2.68 2.78
CA ILE A 222 -18.45 1.62 2.21
C ILE A 222 -18.44 1.65 0.69
N LYS A 223 -18.05 2.77 0.08
CA LYS A 223 -17.97 2.90 -1.37
C LYS A 223 -16.98 3.97 -1.81
N ILE A 224 -16.29 3.69 -2.92
CA ILE A 224 -15.45 4.65 -3.64
C ILE A 224 -15.94 4.67 -5.09
N THR A 225 -16.13 5.85 -5.67
CA THR A 225 -16.47 5.99 -7.10
C THR A 225 -15.47 6.88 -7.81
N VAL A 226 -14.94 6.43 -8.94
CA VAL A 226 -13.97 7.17 -9.75
C VAL A 226 -14.64 7.66 -11.02
N PHE A 227 -14.52 8.97 -11.29
CA PHE A 227 -14.99 9.62 -12.50
C PHE A 227 -13.83 10.18 -13.30
N VAL A 228 -13.75 9.88 -14.60
CA VAL A 228 -12.80 10.50 -15.53
C VAL A 228 -13.46 11.70 -16.19
N ASP A 229 -12.70 12.80 -16.27
CA ASP A 229 -13.15 14.10 -16.79
C ASP A 229 -14.42 14.61 -16.12
N ASN A 230 -14.68 14.17 -14.88
CA ASN A 230 -15.90 14.43 -14.13
C ASN A 230 -17.19 14.09 -14.90
N LYS A 231 -17.12 13.17 -15.86
CA LYS A 231 -18.21 12.80 -16.77
C LYS A 231 -18.52 11.31 -16.76
N TYR A 232 -17.48 10.50 -16.91
CA TYR A 232 -17.63 9.06 -17.09
C TYR A 232 -17.25 8.34 -15.81
N LYS A 233 -18.15 7.53 -15.27
CA LYS A 233 -17.83 6.61 -14.18
C LYS A 233 -16.85 5.58 -14.75
N GLU A 234 -15.61 5.57 -14.25
CA GLU A 234 -14.58 4.62 -14.69
C GLU A 234 -14.61 3.38 -13.82
N SER A 235 -14.67 3.54 -12.50
CA SER A 235 -14.72 2.43 -11.56
C SER A 235 -15.53 2.71 -10.31
N GLU A 236 -15.89 1.65 -9.61
CA GLU A 236 -16.53 1.66 -8.30
C GLU A 236 -15.97 0.55 -7.43
N GLU A 237 -15.65 0.86 -6.18
CA GLU A 237 -15.34 -0.12 -5.15
C GLU A 237 -16.45 -0.09 -4.10
N VAL A 238 -16.93 -1.26 -3.68
CA VAL A 238 -17.93 -1.43 -2.61
C VAL A 238 -17.37 -2.35 -1.54
N PHE A 239 -17.54 -1.96 -0.28
CA PHE A 239 -16.98 -2.64 0.88
C PHE A 239 -18.08 -3.08 1.83
N THR A 240 -18.05 -4.35 2.23
CA THR A 240 -18.99 -4.92 3.19
C THR A 240 -18.27 -5.33 4.46
N TYR A 241 -18.81 -4.90 5.60
CA TYR A 241 -18.24 -5.16 6.91
C TYR A 241 -19.17 -6.03 7.76
N LYS A 242 -18.58 -6.86 8.62
CA LYS A 242 -19.27 -7.59 9.70
C LYS A 242 -18.47 -7.43 10.98
N ASN A 243 -19.09 -6.92 12.04
CA ASN A 243 -18.42 -6.65 13.33
C ASN A 243 -17.14 -5.81 13.15
N ASN A 244 -17.21 -4.72 12.37
CA ASN A 244 -16.08 -3.85 12.01
C ASN A 244 -14.91 -4.53 11.28
N LYS A 245 -15.09 -5.74 10.73
CA LYS A 245 -14.12 -6.42 9.87
C LYS A 245 -14.60 -6.42 8.43
N LEU A 246 -13.71 -6.08 7.49
CA LEU A 246 -13.99 -6.12 6.06
C LEU A 246 -14.14 -7.59 5.63
N VAL A 247 -15.34 -8.02 5.24
CA VAL A 247 -15.60 -9.41 4.83
C VAL A 247 -15.67 -9.55 3.31
N GLU A 248 -15.94 -8.46 2.59
CA GLU A 248 -16.04 -8.47 1.14
C GLU A 248 -15.67 -7.11 0.55
N LYS A 249 -14.94 -7.13 -0.58
CA LYS A 249 -14.69 -5.99 -1.46
C LYS A 249 -15.11 -6.35 -2.88
N THR A 250 -15.90 -5.51 -3.54
CA THR A 250 -16.21 -5.64 -4.97
C THR A 250 -15.66 -4.44 -5.71
N GLU A 251 -14.91 -4.66 -6.78
CA GLU A 251 -14.36 -3.64 -7.68
C GLU A 251 -15.00 -3.83 -9.05
N SER A 252 -15.63 -2.79 -9.60
CA SER A 252 -16.25 -2.82 -10.93
C SER A 252 -15.65 -1.73 -11.80
N THR A 253 -15.31 -2.08 -13.04
CA THR A 253 -14.91 -1.11 -14.07
C THR A 253 -16.02 -0.99 -15.10
N PHE A 254 -16.30 0.23 -15.54
CA PHE A 254 -17.38 0.53 -16.45
C PHE A 254 -16.84 0.90 -17.85
N ASN A 255 -17.58 0.53 -18.89
CA ASN A 255 -17.30 0.96 -20.25
C ASN A 255 -17.85 2.38 -20.51
N SER A 256 -17.62 2.92 -21.71
CA SER A 256 -18.10 4.26 -22.09
C SER A 256 -19.63 4.41 -22.12
N LYS A 257 -20.38 3.30 -22.10
CA LYS A 257 -21.86 3.29 -21.99
C LYS A 257 -22.34 3.25 -20.54
N GLY A 258 -21.44 3.16 -19.57
CA GLY A 258 -21.78 3.01 -18.15
C GLY A 258 -22.18 1.59 -17.74
N GLU A 259 -21.92 0.59 -18.59
CA GLU A 259 -22.14 -0.83 -18.27
C GLU A 259 -20.88 -1.41 -17.62
N ILE A 260 -21.03 -2.42 -16.76
CA ILE A 260 -19.87 -3.10 -16.15
C ILE A 260 -19.11 -3.88 -17.22
N ALA A 261 -17.86 -3.50 -17.47
CA ALA A 261 -16.96 -4.19 -18.38
C ALA A 261 -16.34 -5.44 -17.71
N TYR A 262 -15.95 -5.31 -16.44
CA TYR A 262 -15.48 -6.42 -15.61
C TYR A 262 -15.62 -6.08 -14.13
N SER A 263 -15.67 -7.12 -13.31
CA SER A 263 -15.74 -7.02 -11.85
C SER A 263 -14.77 -7.99 -11.18
N TYR A 264 -14.18 -7.55 -10.08
CA TYR A 264 -13.45 -8.39 -9.15
C TYR A 264 -14.18 -8.41 -7.82
N LYS A 265 -14.23 -9.57 -7.18
CA LYS A 265 -14.77 -9.71 -5.83
C LYS A 265 -13.74 -10.43 -4.96
N THR A 266 -13.40 -9.82 -3.83
CA THR A 266 -12.51 -10.39 -2.83
C THR A 266 -13.30 -10.69 -1.57
N VAL A 267 -13.26 -11.93 -1.10
CA VAL A 267 -13.90 -12.37 0.15
C VAL A 267 -12.83 -12.68 1.18
N PHE A 268 -13.01 -12.17 2.39
CA PHE A 268 -12.09 -12.34 3.51
C PHE A 268 -12.73 -13.21 4.59
N GLU A 269 -12.02 -14.27 4.96
CA GLU A 269 -12.39 -15.14 6.07
C GLU A 269 -11.41 -14.93 7.21
N TYR A 270 -11.93 -14.90 8.44
CA TYR A 270 -11.14 -14.63 9.64
C TYR A 270 -11.15 -15.83 10.59
N ARG A 271 -10.01 -16.06 11.24
CA ARG A 271 -9.91 -16.91 12.43
C ARG A 271 -9.52 -16.01 13.59
N GLN A 272 -10.39 -15.90 14.59
CA GLN A 272 -10.30 -14.87 15.64
C GLN A 272 -10.25 -13.46 15.01
N ASP A 273 -9.13 -12.74 15.15
CA ASP A 273 -8.93 -11.38 14.63
C ASP A 273 -8.02 -11.31 13.41
N ASN A 274 -7.55 -12.45 12.90
CA ASN A 274 -6.65 -12.49 11.75
C ASN A 274 -7.35 -13.02 10.51
N ILE A 275 -7.00 -12.45 9.36
CA ILE A 275 -7.40 -13.01 8.06
C ILE A 275 -6.78 -14.41 7.98
N SER A 276 -7.60 -15.43 7.82
CA SER A 276 -7.14 -16.81 7.59
C SER A 276 -7.16 -17.18 6.11
N LYS A 277 -8.03 -16.54 5.32
CA LYS A 277 -8.15 -16.80 3.89
C LYS A 277 -8.69 -15.58 3.14
N MET A 278 -8.18 -15.37 1.92
CA MET A 278 -8.65 -14.35 0.99
C MET A 278 -8.95 -15.03 -0.35
N THR A 279 -10.17 -14.88 -0.87
CA THR A 279 -10.60 -15.54 -2.12
C THR A 279 -10.93 -14.49 -3.17
N LEU A 280 -10.31 -14.57 -4.35
CA LEU A 280 -10.50 -13.61 -5.45
C LEU A 280 -11.30 -14.22 -6.59
N PHE A 281 -12.39 -13.56 -6.95
CA PHE A 281 -13.24 -13.87 -8.10
C PHE A 281 -13.11 -12.79 -9.16
N ARG A 282 -13.18 -13.17 -10.43
CA ARG A 282 -13.32 -12.27 -11.59
C ARG A 282 -14.59 -12.63 -12.34
N ASN A 283 -15.52 -11.69 -12.46
CA ASN A 283 -16.83 -11.91 -13.08
C ASN A 283 -17.55 -13.15 -12.53
N GLY A 284 -17.50 -13.36 -11.22
CA GLY A 284 -18.11 -14.52 -10.53
C GLY A 284 -17.29 -15.81 -10.56
N THR A 285 -16.23 -15.89 -11.35
CA THR A 285 -15.37 -17.09 -11.44
C THR A 285 -14.18 -16.99 -10.49
N LEU A 286 -13.91 -18.04 -9.71
CA LEU A 286 -12.72 -18.12 -8.86
C LEU A 286 -11.44 -17.99 -9.71
N THR A 287 -10.55 -17.09 -9.34
CA THR A 287 -9.26 -16.89 -10.01
C THR A 287 -8.09 -17.37 -9.18
N SER A 288 -8.12 -17.10 -7.88
CA SER A 288 -7.08 -17.47 -6.94
C SER A 288 -7.59 -17.34 -5.51
N TYR A 289 -6.86 -17.93 -4.57
CA TYR A 289 -7.06 -17.66 -3.15
C TYR A 289 -5.73 -17.70 -2.40
N GLU A 290 -5.71 -17.09 -1.23
CA GLU A 290 -4.56 -17.06 -0.34
C GLU A 290 -4.98 -17.60 1.02
N GLN A 291 -4.10 -18.38 1.63
CA GLN A 291 -4.27 -18.87 3.00
C GLN A 291 -3.16 -18.32 3.89
N TYR A 292 -3.55 -18.06 5.13
CA TYR A 292 -2.70 -17.46 6.15
C TYR A 292 -2.64 -18.39 7.35
N THR A 293 -1.42 -18.70 7.78
CA THR A 293 -1.17 -19.48 9.01
C THR A 293 -0.24 -18.71 9.92
N TYR A 294 -0.50 -18.82 11.21
CA TYR A 294 0.22 -18.11 12.26
C TYR A 294 0.68 -19.13 13.29
N THR A 295 1.97 -19.15 13.58
CA THR A 295 2.55 -20.01 14.62
C THR A 295 3.32 -19.12 15.59
N CYS A 296 2.99 -19.27 16.88
CA CYS A 296 3.78 -18.70 17.95
C CYS A 296 4.68 -19.80 18.50
N ASP A 297 5.99 -19.54 18.65
CA ASP A 297 6.84 -20.52 19.36
C ASP A 297 6.44 -20.50 20.83
N LYS A 298 6.34 -21.69 21.40
CA LYS A 298 6.03 -21.93 22.80
C LYS A 298 7.27 -21.75 23.67
#